data_AF-A0A067NZL0-F1
#
_entry.id   AF-A0A067NZL0-F1
#
_cell.length_a   1.000
_cell.length_b   1.000
_cell.length_c   1.000
_cell.angle_alpha   90.00
_cell.angle_beta   90.00
_cell.angle_gamma   90.00
#
_symmetry.space_group_name_H-M   'P 1'
#
loop_
_entity.id
_entity.type
_entity.pdbx_description
1 polymer ?
#
loop_
_entity_poly.entity_id
_entity_poly.type
_entity_poly.pdbx_seq_one_letter_code
_entity_poly.pdbx_strand_id
1 'polypeptide(L)'
;MPLVVPLLRIVMVFLNVYDSFKTLKAPPISSRTGGRSSIRGKTQRKRDMKGCLAVWVVWCCFVSYERFLERVVSLFIPFYDEMKSLVMLFLILTRARGAEPIYLHVIRPLLKPYTSTLDICLDLVCMIGDMIFTAFMMPI
;
A
#
# COMPACT_ATOMS: atom_id res chain seq x y z
N MET A 1 5.38 19.43 13.89
CA MET A 1 4.84 18.75 15.12
C MET A 1 5.54 17.41 15.36
N PRO A 2 6.50 17.30 16.29
CA PRO A 2 7.39 16.14 16.41
C PRO A 2 6.71 14.84 16.86
N LEU A 3 5.51 14.90 17.47
CA LEU A 3 4.80 13.73 18.00
C LEU A 3 3.61 13.29 17.15
N VAL A 4 2.88 14.24 16.57
CA VAL A 4 1.61 13.96 15.87
C VAL A 4 1.86 13.17 14.59
N VAL A 5 2.81 13.60 13.75
CA VAL A 5 3.09 12.95 12.45
C VAL A 5 3.60 11.51 12.64
N PRO A 6 4.57 11.23 13.53
CA PRO A 6 4.99 9.84 13.80
C PRO A 6 3.85 8.96 14.34
N LEU A 7 2.99 9.48 15.19
CA LEU A 7 1.85 8.73 15.71
C LEU A 7 0.86 8.37 14.60
N LEU A 8 0.53 9.34 13.72
CA LEU A 8 -0.29 9.10 12.54
C LEU A 8 0.34 8.04 11.61
N ARG A 9 1.67 8.03 11.45
CA ARG A 9 2.39 7.00 10.68
C ARG A 9 2.19 5.61 11.27
N ILE A 10 2.37 5.46 12.58
CA ILE A 10 2.21 4.17 13.26
C ILE A 10 0.78 3.68 13.10
N VAL A 11 -0.21 4.55 13.32
CA VAL A 11 -1.63 4.22 13.14
C VAL A 11 -1.93 3.80 11.69
N MET A 12 -1.42 4.55 10.71
CA MET A 12 -1.63 4.24 9.29
C MET A 12 -1.04 2.87 8.92
N VAL A 13 0.19 2.59 9.35
CA VAL A 13 0.84 1.29 9.12
C VAL A 13 0.06 0.17 9.80
N PHE A 14 -0.34 0.35 11.07
CA PHE A 14 -1.12 -0.64 11.80
C PHE A 14 -2.44 -0.96 11.08
N LEU A 15 -3.19 0.06 10.66
CA LEU A 15 -4.44 -0.13 9.93
C LEU A 15 -4.21 -0.78 8.56
N ASN A 16 -3.14 -0.42 7.85
CA ASN A 16 -2.79 -1.05 6.56
C ASN A 16 -2.44 -2.53 6.73
N VAL A 17 -1.69 -2.88 7.76
CA VAL A 17 -1.37 -4.28 8.09
C VAL A 17 -2.65 -5.04 8.46
N TYR A 18 -3.51 -4.45 9.29
CA TYR A 18 -4.78 -5.06 9.69
C TYR A 18 -5.72 -5.31 8.51
N ASP A 19 -5.88 -4.34 7.61
CA ASP A 19 -6.70 -4.49 6.40
C ASP A 19 -6.09 -5.50 5.42
N SER A 20 -4.77 -5.56 5.31
CA SER A 20 -4.07 -6.59 4.51
C SER A 20 -4.36 -7.98 5.07
N PHE A 21 -4.24 -8.15 6.39
CA PHE A 21 -4.56 -9.41 7.06
C PHE A 21 -6.02 -9.84 6.81
N LYS A 22 -6.96 -8.89 6.94
CA LYS A 22 -8.39 -9.16 6.72
C LYS A 22 -8.70 -9.52 5.26
N THR A 23 -8.08 -8.85 4.30
CA THR A 23 -8.33 -9.06 2.86
C THR A 23 -7.68 -10.33 2.31
N LEU A 24 -6.55 -10.76 2.89
CA LEU A 24 -5.88 -12.01 2.54
C LEU A 24 -6.57 -13.26 3.09
N LYS A 25 -7.43 -13.13 4.10
CA LYS A 25 -8.18 -14.26 4.67
C LYS A 25 -9.07 -14.92 3.59
N ALA A 26 -8.94 -16.24 3.44
CA ALA A 26 -9.73 -16.99 2.47
C ALA A 26 -11.24 -16.86 2.77
N PRO A 27 -12.10 -16.74 1.73
CA PRO A 27 -13.53 -16.64 1.92
C PRO A 27 -14.07 -17.92 2.56
N PRO A 28 -15.03 -17.83 3.49
CA PRO A 28 -15.61 -19.01 4.12
C PRO A 28 -16.25 -19.92 3.08
N ILE A 29 -15.99 -21.23 3.25
CA ILE A 29 -16.51 -22.27 2.37
C ILE A 29 -18.00 -22.46 2.72
N SER A 30 -18.89 -22.17 1.77
CA SER A 30 -20.33 -22.32 1.98
C SER A 30 -20.71 -23.80 1.88
N SER A 31 -21.26 -24.36 2.96
CA SER A 31 -21.83 -25.71 2.99
C SER A 31 -23.02 -25.86 2.04
N ARG A 32 -23.76 -24.77 1.76
CA ARG A 32 -24.89 -24.74 0.82
C ARG A 32 -24.50 -24.90 -0.66
N THR A 33 -23.22 -24.74 -1.01
CA THR A 33 -22.75 -24.76 -2.40
C THR A 33 -21.68 -25.82 -2.62
N GLY A 34 -21.81 -26.97 -1.95
CA GLY A 34 -20.94 -28.14 -2.16
C GLY A 34 -19.44 -27.82 -2.03
N GLY A 35 -19.07 -26.92 -1.11
CA GLY A 35 -17.67 -26.54 -0.90
C GLY A 35 -17.11 -25.47 -1.86
N ARG A 36 -17.90 -24.92 -2.78
CA ARG A 36 -17.45 -23.84 -3.69
C ARG A 36 -17.75 -22.46 -3.10
N SER A 37 -16.75 -21.58 -3.09
CA SER A 37 -16.94 -20.16 -2.72
C SER A 37 -17.79 -19.43 -3.78
N SER A 38 -18.79 -18.65 -3.34
CA SER A 38 -19.63 -17.83 -4.22
C SER A 38 -18.81 -16.93 -5.16
N ILE A 39 -19.21 -16.86 -6.44
CA ILE A 39 -18.58 -15.99 -7.46
C ILE A 39 -18.56 -14.54 -6.98
N ARG A 40 -19.64 -14.08 -6.34
CA ARG A 40 -19.76 -12.72 -5.76
C ARG A 40 -18.75 -12.48 -4.64
N GLY A 41 -18.44 -13.50 -3.83
CA GLY A 41 -17.43 -13.40 -2.78
C GLY A 41 -16.02 -13.28 -3.35
N LYS A 42 -15.72 -14.03 -4.43
CA LYS A 42 -14.44 -13.93 -5.15
C LYS A 42 -14.24 -12.55 -5.80
N THR A 43 -15.28 -11.99 -6.44
CA THR A 43 -15.19 -10.67 -7.08
C THR A 43 -15.05 -9.56 -6.05
N GLN A 44 -15.79 -9.62 -4.93
CA GLN A 44 -15.67 -8.66 -3.84
C GLN A 44 -14.26 -8.67 -3.23
N ARG A 45 -13.72 -9.86 -2.93
CA ARG A 45 -12.35 -9.99 -2.40
C ARG A 45 -11.32 -9.38 -3.34
N LYS A 46 -11.45 -9.62 -4.66
CA LYS A 46 -10.53 -9.05 -5.66
C LYS A 46 -10.59 -7.52 -5.65
N ARG A 47 -11.78 -6.93 -5.47
CA ARG A 47 -11.95 -5.48 -5.34
C ARG A 47 -11.32 -4.96 -4.05
N ASP A 48 -11.60 -5.59 -2.92
CA ASP A 48 -11.07 -5.18 -1.61
C ASP A 48 -9.54 -5.25 -1.58
N MET A 49 -8.95 -6.28 -2.20
CA MET A 49 -7.51 -6.42 -2.32
C MET A 49 -6.87 -5.31 -3.19
N LYS A 50 -7.52 -4.92 -4.28
CA LYS A 50 -7.08 -3.77 -5.09
C LYS A 50 -7.15 -2.46 -4.30
N GLY A 51 -8.22 -2.24 -3.56
CA GLY A 51 -8.38 -1.05 -2.72
C GLY A 51 -7.33 -0.99 -1.61
N CYS A 52 -7.05 -2.11 -0.94
CA CYS A 52 -5.99 -2.22 0.06
C CYS A 52 -4.61 -1.92 -0.55
N LEU A 53 -4.31 -2.46 -1.72
CA LEU A 53 -3.05 -2.21 -2.42
C LEU A 53 -2.91 -0.75 -2.86
N ALA A 54 -4.00 -0.11 -3.30
CA ALA A 54 -4.00 1.31 -3.63
C ALA A 54 -3.61 2.18 -2.42
N VAL A 55 -4.12 1.85 -1.21
CA VAL A 55 -3.74 2.56 0.03
C VAL A 55 -2.24 2.42 0.32
N TRP A 56 -1.68 1.21 0.15
CA TRP A 56 -0.24 0.98 0.30
C TRP A 56 0.59 1.81 -0.68
N VAL A 57 0.20 1.83 -1.95
CA VAL A 57 0.94 2.57 -2.98
C VAL A 57 0.90 4.08 -2.69
N VAL A 58 -0.28 4.64 -2.40
CA VAL A 58 -0.43 6.05 -2.04
C VAL A 58 0.41 6.39 -0.81
N TRP A 59 0.42 5.50 0.19
CA TRP A 59 1.24 5.65 1.38
C TRP A 59 2.74 5.68 1.09
N CYS A 60 3.23 4.73 0.29
CA CYS A 60 4.64 4.68 -0.10
C CYS A 60 5.06 5.93 -0.90
N CYS A 61 4.19 6.42 -1.80
CA CYS A 61 4.42 7.68 -2.51
C CYS A 61 4.50 8.87 -1.54
N PHE A 62 3.61 8.93 -0.54
CA PHE A 62 3.61 9.99 0.47
C PHE A 62 4.90 9.97 1.31
N VAL A 63 5.31 8.82 1.82
CA VAL A 63 6.56 8.67 2.59
C VAL A 63 7.80 9.00 1.75
N SER A 64 7.79 8.62 0.46
CA SER A 64 8.89 8.96 -0.46
C SER A 64 8.95 10.47 -0.69
N TYR A 65 7.80 11.10 -0.94
CA TYR A 65 7.70 12.54 -1.09
C TYR A 65 8.25 13.26 0.14
N GLU A 66 7.88 12.84 1.35
CA GLU A 66 8.37 13.45 2.59
C GLU A 66 9.90 13.38 2.67
N ARG A 67 10.50 12.21 2.38
CA ARG A 67 11.96 12.06 2.43
C ARG A 67 12.71 12.99 1.47
N PHE A 68 12.18 13.22 0.27
CA PHE A 68 12.88 13.99 -0.77
C PHE A 68 12.55 15.48 -0.77
N LEU A 69 11.28 15.84 -0.51
CA LEU A 69 10.76 17.18 -0.78
C LEU A 69 10.46 17.97 0.50
N GLU A 70 10.39 17.34 1.68
CA GLU A 70 10.05 18.02 2.93
C GLU A 70 11.02 19.15 3.28
N ARG A 71 12.33 18.94 3.07
CA ARG A 71 13.35 19.97 3.34
C ARG A 71 13.20 21.18 2.43
N VAL A 72 12.82 20.96 1.17
CA VAL A 72 12.66 22.04 0.18
C VAL A 72 11.35 22.78 0.46
N VAL A 73 10.25 22.05 0.64
CA VAL A 73 8.90 22.62 0.76
C VAL A 73 8.70 23.36 2.08
N SER A 74 9.28 22.86 3.18
CA SER A 74 9.20 23.52 4.49
C SER A 74 9.94 24.87 4.53
N LEU A 75 10.85 25.14 3.59
CA LEU A 75 11.56 26.41 3.51
C LEU A 75 10.70 27.50 2.85
N PHE A 76 9.80 27.11 1.94
CA PHE A 76 8.96 28.04 1.17
C PHE A 76 7.58 28.26 1.79
N ILE A 77 6.99 27.25 2.45
CA ILE A 77 5.61 27.31 2.93
C ILE A 77 5.57 27.25 4.47
N PRO A 78 5.25 28.36 5.16
CA PRO A 78 4.96 28.30 6.59
C PRO A 78 3.70 27.45 6.83
N PHE A 79 3.67 26.68 7.93
CA PHE A 79 2.59 25.74 8.31
C PHE A 79 2.42 24.47 7.46
N TYR A 80 3.41 24.10 6.64
CA TYR A 80 3.36 22.86 5.87
C TYR A 80 3.14 21.59 6.73
N ASP A 81 3.68 21.60 7.95
CA ASP A 81 3.56 20.49 8.90
C ASP A 81 2.12 20.20 9.36
N GLU A 82 1.27 21.23 9.46
CA GLU A 82 -0.14 21.05 9.83
C GLU A 82 -0.97 20.57 8.64
N MET A 83 -0.70 21.10 7.45
CA MET A 83 -1.32 20.60 6.22
C MET A 83 -0.99 19.12 5.98
N LYS A 84 0.26 18.72 6.24
CA LYS A 84 0.72 17.33 6.17
C LYS A 84 -0.07 16.42 7.11
N SER A 85 -0.26 16.83 8.37
CA SER A 85 -1.00 16.03 9.35
C SER A 85 -2.48 15.87 8.95
N LEU A 86 -3.09 16.92 8.39
CA LEU A 86 -4.46 16.87 7.83
C LEU A 86 -4.57 15.93 6.64
N VAL A 87 -3.62 15.94 5.71
CA VAL A 87 -3.59 15.01 4.57
C VAL A 87 -3.46 13.56 5.05
N MET A 88 -2.60 13.31 6.02
CA MET A 88 -2.47 11.99 6.65
C MET A 88 -3.78 11.55 7.31
N LEU A 89 -4.40 12.44 8.10
CA LEU A 89 -5.67 12.15 8.76
C LEU A 89 -6.76 11.85 7.73
N PHE A 90 -6.82 12.63 6.66
CA PHE A 90 -7.75 12.40 5.55
C PHE A 90 -7.55 11.02 4.91
N LEU A 91 -6.30 10.60 4.65
CA LEU A 91 -5.99 9.27 4.11
C LEU A 91 -6.36 8.14 5.09
N ILE A 92 -6.15 8.34 6.39
CA ILE A 92 -6.54 7.39 7.44
C ILE A 92 -8.06 7.25 7.51
N LEU A 93 -8.81 8.34 7.39
CA LEU A 93 -10.28 8.30 7.46
C LEU A 93 -10.92 7.75 6.18
N THR A 94 -10.43 8.16 5.01
CA THR A 94 -11.03 7.78 3.72
C THR A 94 -10.58 6.41 3.19
N ARG A 95 -9.42 5.91 3.65
CA ARG A 95 -8.86 4.58 3.33
C ARG A 95 -8.93 4.29 1.82
N ALA A 96 -9.42 3.11 1.44
CA ALA A 96 -9.53 2.67 0.05
C ALA A 96 -10.38 3.61 -0.82
N ARG A 97 -11.45 4.22 -0.28
CA ARG A 97 -12.33 5.10 -1.07
C ARG A 97 -11.62 6.39 -1.52
N GLY A 98 -10.69 6.90 -0.70
CA GLY A 98 -9.88 8.07 -1.04
C GLY A 98 -8.61 7.71 -1.83
N ALA A 99 -7.99 6.57 -1.52
CA ALA A 99 -6.74 6.16 -2.16
C ALA A 99 -6.94 5.65 -3.61
N GLU A 100 -8.05 4.97 -3.91
CA GLU A 100 -8.35 4.47 -5.26
C GLU A 100 -8.34 5.57 -6.34
N PRO A 101 -9.07 6.69 -6.21
CA PRO A 101 -9.06 7.75 -7.22
C PRO A 101 -7.69 8.41 -7.36
N ILE A 102 -6.96 8.62 -6.25
CA ILE A 102 -5.59 9.17 -6.26
C ILE A 102 -4.67 8.24 -7.05
N TYR A 103 -4.75 6.93 -6.79
CA TYR A 103 -3.97 5.96 -7.51
C TYR A 103 -4.30 5.98 -9.01
N LEU A 104 -5.59 5.97 -9.37
CA LEU A 104 -6.00 5.87 -10.77
C LEU A 104 -5.70 7.12 -11.59
N HIS A 105 -5.82 8.31 -11.01
CA HIS A 105 -5.69 9.58 -11.74
C HIS A 105 -4.30 10.21 -11.64
N VAL A 106 -3.56 9.99 -10.55
CA VAL A 106 -2.27 10.64 -10.32
C VAL A 106 -1.13 9.62 -10.47
N ILE A 107 -1.17 8.54 -9.71
CA ILE A 107 -0.04 7.61 -9.61
C ILE A 107 0.07 6.74 -10.86
N ARG A 108 -1.04 6.13 -11.28
CA ARG A 108 -1.08 5.22 -12.42
C ARG A 108 -0.54 5.82 -13.72
N PRO A 109 -0.90 7.04 -14.16
CA PRO A 109 -0.31 7.61 -15.38
C PRO A 109 1.19 7.86 -15.26
N LEU A 110 1.69 8.21 -14.06
CA LEU A 110 3.11 8.39 -13.81
C LEU A 110 3.89 7.06 -13.81
N LEU A 111 3.29 5.98 -13.31
CA LEU A 111 3.92 4.66 -13.26
C LEU A 111 3.79 3.87 -14.56
N LYS A 112 2.74 4.09 -15.36
CA LYS A 112 2.48 3.36 -16.61
C LYS A 112 3.69 3.26 -17.55
N PRO A 113 4.48 4.32 -17.82
CA PRO A 113 5.64 4.19 -18.71
C PRO A 113 6.78 3.35 -18.13
N TYR A 114 6.82 3.19 -16.81
CA TYR A 114 7.89 2.47 -16.11
C TYR A 114 7.50 1.04 -15.72
N THR A 115 6.31 0.55 -16.11
CA THR A 115 5.85 -0.79 -15.67
C THR A 115 6.82 -1.89 -16.10
N SER A 116 7.33 -1.85 -17.33
CA SER A 116 8.28 -2.85 -17.80
C SER A 116 9.58 -2.85 -16.99
N THR A 117 10.10 -1.67 -16.64
CA THR A 117 11.30 -1.55 -15.81
C THR A 117 11.03 -2.03 -14.38
N LEU A 118 9.86 -1.71 -13.84
CA LEU A 118 9.45 -2.15 -12.49
C LEU A 118 9.30 -3.67 -12.43
N ASP A 119 8.70 -4.29 -13.45
CA ASP A 119 8.54 -5.73 -13.53
C ASP A 119 9.92 -6.43 -13.60
N ILE A 120 10.85 -5.92 -14.41
CA ILE A 120 12.24 -6.44 -14.47
C ILE A 120 12.94 -6.29 -13.12
N CYS A 121 12.82 -5.13 -12.46
CA CYS A 121 13.40 -4.93 -11.14
C CYS A 121 12.81 -5.90 -10.10
N LEU A 122 11.50 -6.15 -10.15
CA LEU A 122 10.83 -7.10 -9.26
C LEU A 122 11.35 -8.52 -9.50
N ASP A 123 11.44 -8.94 -10.76
CA ASP A 123 11.96 -10.26 -11.13
C ASP A 123 13.40 -10.45 -10.65
N LEU A 124 14.26 -9.44 -10.80
CA LEU A 124 15.63 -9.47 -10.27
C LEU A 124 15.65 -9.62 -8.75
N VAL A 125 14.81 -8.87 -8.03
CA VAL A 125 14.70 -8.98 -6.56
C VAL A 125 14.23 -10.37 -6.15
N CYS A 126 13.26 -10.95 -6.86
CA CYS A 126 12.78 -12.32 -6.62
C CYS A 126 13.89 -13.35 -6.87
N MET A 127 14.61 -13.25 -8.00
CA MET A 127 15.73 -14.15 -8.30
C MET A 127 16.83 -14.09 -7.24
N ILE A 128 17.18 -12.89 -6.78
CA ILE A 128 18.16 -12.70 -5.71
C ILE A 128 17.62 -13.31 -4.40
N GLY A 129 16.35 -13.09 -4.08
CA GLY A 129 15.68 -13.66 -2.92
C GLY A 129 15.70 -15.20 -2.93
N ASP A 130 15.39 -15.81 -4.06
CA ASP A 130 15.39 -17.27 -4.24
C ASP A 130 16.81 -17.85 -4.11
N MET A 131 17.81 -17.15 -4.64
CA MET A 131 19.22 -17.54 -4.49
C MET A 131 19.66 -17.49 -3.02
N ILE A 132 19.31 -16.42 -2.31
CA ILE A 132 19.59 -16.27 -0.87
C ILE A 132 18.89 -17.36 -0.08
N PHE A 133 17.60 -17.60 -0.33
CA PHE A 133 16.82 -18.62 0.36
C PHE A 133 17.42 -20.01 0.15
N THR A 134 17.81 -20.34 -1.08
CA THR A 134 18.45 -21.62 -1.42
C THR A 134 19.80 -21.78 -0.72
N ALA A 135 20.61 -20.71 -0.66
CA ALA A 135 21.89 -20.71 0.05
C ALA A 135 21.70 -20.97 1.56
N PHE A 136 20.65 -20.42 2.17
CA PHE A 136 20.32 -20.68 3.58
C PHE A 136 19.72 -22.07 3.82
N MET A 137 19.03 -22.65 2.85
CA MET A 137 18.38 -23.96 2.96
C MET A 137 19.31 -25.14 2.65
N MET A 138 20.50 -24.90 2.08
CA MET A 138 21.51 -25.96 1.95
C MET A 138 22.03 -26.35 3.34
N PRO A 139 21.81 -27.60 3.79
CA PRO A 139 22.46 -28.09 4.99
C PRO A 139 23.95 -28.26 4.67
N ILE A 140 24.81 -27.60 5.45
CA ILE A 140 26.26 -27.84 5.44
C ILE A 140 26.54 -29.20 6.07
#